data_AF-A0A068NQ46-F1
#
_entry.id   AF-A0A068NQ46-F1
#
_cell.length_a   1.000
_cell.length_b   1.000
_cell.length_c   1.000
_cell.angle_alpha   90.00
_cell.angle_beta   90.00
_cell.angle_gamma   90.00
#
_symmetry.space_group_name_H-M   'P 1'
#
loop_
_entity.id
_entity.type
_entity.pdbx_description
1 polymer ?
#
loop_
_entity_poly.entity_id
_entity_poly.type
_entity_poly.pdbx_seq_one_letter_code
_entity_poly.pdbx_strand_id
1 'polypeptide(L)'
;MFIAWIAGLCLTSTVHAAQKPPPDPTFAEVTTREFDRWDANHNGILESSEIWKAFEDPANKDVAGAALAAIAYWYYTAPWLPDHPKSFFQNYRPQKFPPLPKDTPPAEAARIRRERAMAGPTLQWEYTAALWRLRHAPTFLFSPEGPKLSDVHEGWGYCWFISHVGAVVHRDPYEIKQMIHETDKGYHVTFPDDVTVDLPPLTDAQRGIYDVKVDNGLWVRVLRMAFFRRPPVTLRGPKGNLYPHVAKAMEGLTGFAMKAVPLVNDYAKVVPTENLDRLATDVRRQLTQTLAAKKLVIVDSGLVPLPFGMTGNHSYAAFNFDPENDTVTLWNPWGDTSRPRAVPGRDPDYPRTGGVFTVPLKVMVRSFKVMYFELNDLYRR
;
A
#
# COMPACT_ATOMS: atom_id res chain seq x y z
N MET A 1 -1.71 73.65 43.48
CA MET A 1 -2.43 73.74 42.20
C MET A 1 -1.43 73.37 41.10
N PHE A 2 -1.35 72.08 40.74
CA PHE A 2 -0.43 71.55 39.73
C PHE A 2 -1.25 70.70 38.75
N ILE A 3 -1.29 71.14 37.49
CA ILE A 3 -1.97 70.45 36.38
C ILE A 3 -0.90 69.59 35.70
N ALA A 4 -1.08 68.27 35.73
CA ALA A 4 -0.22 67.30 35.07
C ALA A 4 -0.72 67.04 33.64
N TRP A 5 0.17 67.21 32.66
CA TRP A 5 -0.03 66.86 31.26
C TRP A 5 0.13 65.35 31.07
N ILE A 6 -0.91 64.68 30.56
CA ILE A 6 -0.83 63.30 30.06
C ILE A 6 -0.62 63.37 28.55
N ALA A 7 0.59 63.05 28.10
CA ALA A 7 0.89 62.86 26.68
C ALA A 7 0.43 61.45 26.25
N GLY A 8 -0.53 61.39 25.33
CA GLY A 8 -0.98 60.14 24.72
C GLY A 8 0.07 59.59 23.76
N LEU A 9 0.67 58.44 24.10
CA LEU A 9 1.41 57.62 23.15
C LEU A 9 0.41 56.86 22.25
N CYS A 10 0.26 57.30 21.01
CA CYS A 10 -0.29 56.47 19.94
C CYS A 10 0.75 55.40 19.56
N LEU A 11 0.59 54.18 20.06
CA LEU A 11 1.29 52.99 19.56
C LEU A 11 0.75 52.68 18.15
N THR A 12 1.52 53.04 17.12
CA THR A 12 1.29 52.59 15.75
C THR A 12 1.73 51.14 15.62
N SER A 13 0.79 50.20 15.80
CA SER A 13 1.00 48.80 15.48
C SER A 13 1.23 48.66 13.98
N THR A 14 2.49 48.55 13.56
CA THR A 14 2.85 48.20 12.18
C THR A 14 2.51 46.73 11.98
N VAL A 15 1.35 46.47 11.36
CA VAL A 15 1.01 45.14 10.85
C VAL A 15 1.99 44.82 9.72
N HIS A 16 3.10 44.17 10.06
CA HIS A 16 3.97 43.55 9.07
C HIS A 16 3.17 42.43 8.41
N ALA A 17 2.71 42.66 7.19
CA ALA A 17 2.14 41.61 6.37
C ALA A 17 3.20 40.51 6.23
N ALA A 18 2.98 39.36 6.87
CA ALA A 18 3.87 38.23 6.78
C ALA A 18 4.03 37.86 5.29
N GLN A 19 5.24 38.00 4.76
CA GLN A 19 5.53 37.59 3.40
C GLN A 19 5.19 36.10 3.27
N LYS A 20 4.40 35.75 2.25
CA LYS A 20 4.10 34.37 1.95
C LYS A 20 5.42 33.63 1.72
N PRO A 21 5.65 32.45 2.34
CA PRO A 21 6.86 31.70 2.10
C PRO A 21 7.01 31.41 0.60
N PRO A 22 8.26 31.34 0.09
CA PRO A 22 8.51 30.98 -1.30
C PRO A 22 7.88 29.63 -1.63
N PRO A 23 7.44 29.40 -2.88
CA PRO A 23 6.91 28.11 -3.29
C PRO A 23 7.98 27.02 -3.19
N ASP A 24 7.56 25.78 -2.93
CA ASP A 24 8.46 24.62 -2.97
C ASP A 24 9.08 24.44 -4.36
N PRO A 25 10.34 23.97 -4.45
CA PRO A 25 10.95 23.63 -5.73
C PRO A 25 10.18 22.48 -6.40
N THR A 26 10.16 22.51 -7.73
CA THR A 26 9.65 21.42 -8.56
C THR A 26 10.51 20.16 -8.44
N PHE A 27 9.96 19.02 -8.83
CA PHE A 27 10.69 17.75 -8.86
C PHE A 27 11.96 17.84 -9.74
N ALA A 28 11.86 18.47 -10.91
CA ALA A 28 12.99 18.64 -11.83
C ALA A 28 14.11 19.50 -11.22
N GLU A 29 13.77 20.56 -10.49
CA GLU A 29 14.76 21.42 -9.82
C GLU A 29 15.49 20.67 -8.69
N VAL A 30 14.75 19.93 -7.86
CA VAL A 30 15.36 19.13 -6.78
C VAL A 30 16.25 18.05 -7.35
N THR A 31 15.74 17.23 -8.27
CA THR A 31 16.51 16.13 -8.85
C THR A 31 17.75 16.63 -9.59
N THR A 32 17.67 17.74 -10.32
CA THR A 32 18.85 18.36 -10.96
C THR A 32 19.90 18.79 -9.96
N ARG A 33 19.49 19.38 -8.82
CA ARG A 33 20.39 19.84 -7.76
C ARG A 33 21.06 18.68 -7.02
N GLU A 34 20.32 17.61 -6.73
CA GLU A 34 20.80 16.48 -5.93
C GLU A 34 21.46 15.38 -6.76
N PHE A 35 21.34 15.42 -8.10
CA PHE A 35 21.78 14.34 -8.99
C PHE A 35 23.20 13.86 -8.71
N ASP A 36 24.17 14.77 -8.69
CA ASP A 36 25.60 14.42 -8.56
C ASP A 36 25.94 13.82 -7.18
N ARG A 37 25.08 14.02 -6.17
CA ARG A 37 25.21 13.40 -4.85
C ARG A 37 24.61 12.00 -4.82
N TRP A 38 23.56 11.75 -5.61
CA TRP A 38 22.92 10.45 -5.70
C TRP A 38 23.62 9.51 -6.69
N ASP A 39 24.17 10.04 -7.78
CA ASP A 39 25.04 9.35 -8.74
C ASP A 39 26.43 9.13 -8.11
N ALA A 40 26.52 8.03 -7.36
CA ALA A 40 27.65 7.71 -6.50
C ALA A 40 28.87 7.22 -7.31
N ASN A 41 28.65 6.68 -8.51
CA ASN A 41 29.72 6.27 -9.41
C ASN A 41 30.11 7.36 -10.44
N HIS A 42 29.38 8.47 -10.46
CA HIS A 42 29.60 9.64 -11.31
C HIS A 42 29.55 9.32 -12.82
N ASN A 43 28.72 8.37 -13.24
CA ASN A 43 28.60 7.97 -14.64
C ASN A 43 27.55 8.81 -15.41
N GLY A 44 26.85 9.74 -14.74
CA GLY A 44 25.82 10.59 -15.31
C GLY A 44 24.44 9.94 -15.41
N ILE A 45 24.24 8.77 -14.79
CA ILE A 45 23.02 7.96 -14.79
C ILE A 45 22.67 7.61 -13.35
N LEU A 46 21.40 7.76 -12.95
CA LEU A 46 20.95 7.24 -11.66
C LEU A 46 20.51 5.78 -11.82
N GLU A 47 21.34 4.89 -11.32
CA GLU A 47 21.03 3.46 -11.30
C GLU A 47 20.04 3.12 -10.17
N SER A 48 19.24 2.07 -10.39
CA SER A 48 18.34 1.55 -9.35
C SER A 48 19.04 1.34 -8.00
N SER A 49 20.28 0.84 -8.00
CA SER A 49 21.04 0.59 -6.77
C SER A 49 21.40 1.87 -6.02
N GLU A 50 21.72 2.95 -6.73
CA GLU A 50 22.04 4.26 -6.19
C GLU A 50 20.81 4.96 -5.62
N ILE A 51 19.68 4.83 -6.32
CA ILE A 51 18.38 5.33 -5.85
C ILE A 51 18.03 4.68 -4.51
N TRP A 52 18.16 3.35 -4.38
CA TRP A 52 17.87 2.66 -3.12
C TRP A 52 18.84 3.05 -2.00
N LYS A 53 20.13 3.23 -2.32
CA LYS A 53 21.12 3.71 -1.35
C LYS A 53 20.79 5.13 -0.88
N ALA A 54 20.45 6.05 -1.79
CA ALA A 54 20.05 7.41 -1.45
C ALA A 54 18.72 7.43 -0.68
N PHE A 55 17.77 6.57 -1.04
CA PHE A 55 16.51 6.40 -0.35
C PHE A 55 16.68 6.02 1.13
N GLU A 56 17.69 5.20 1.44
CA GLU A 56 18.04 4.80 2.81
C GLU A 56 18.99 5.77 3.54
N ASP A 57 19.54 6.78 2.85
CA ASP A 57 20.45 7.74 3.44
C ASP A 57 19.70 8.85 4.21
N PRO A 58 19.90 8.97 5.55
CA PRO A 58 19.21 9.95 6.37
C PRO A 58 19.59 11.41 6.05
N ALA A 59 20.65 11.67 5.27
CA ALA A 59 20.99 13.01 4.81
C ALA A 59 19.98 13.56 3.78
N ASN A 60 19.18 12.70 3.15
CA ASN A 60 18.11 13.10 2.24
C ASN A 60 16.85 13.53 3.01
N LYS A 61 16.76 14.82 3.31
CA LYS A 61 15.65 15.42 4.05
C LYS A 61 14.67 16.19 3.16
N ASP A 62 13.45 16.39 3.67
CA ASP A 62 12.39 17.24 3.10
C ASP A 62 12.23 17.06 1.58
N VAL A 63 12.51 18.09 0.78
CA VAL A 63 12.36 18.05 -0.69
C VAL A 63 13.22 16.97 -1.34
N ALA A 64 14.44 16.72 -0.86
CA ALA A 64 15.30 15.66 -1.40
C ALA A 64 14.73 14.27 -1.08
N GLY A 65 14.26 14.07 0.15
CA GLY A 65 13.59 12.83 0.57
C GLY A 65 12.31 12.57 -0.23
N ALA A 66 11.46 13.58 -0.41
CA ALA A 66 10.25 13.45 -1.23
C ALA A 66 10.54 13.12 -2.69
N ALA A 67 11.60 13.69 -3.28
CA ALA A 67 11.99 13.39 -4.66
C ALA A 67 12.45 11.94 -4.80
N LEU A 68 13.25 11.43 -3.86
CA LEU A 68 13.65 10.02 -3.83
C LEU A 68 12.46 9.09 -3.61
N ALA A 69 11.49 9.45 -2.76
CA ALA A 69 10.26 8.67 -2.59
C ALA A 69 9.49 8.53 -3.91
N ALA A 70 9.39 9.62 -4.69
CA ALA A 70 8.75 9.61 -6.00
C ALA A 70 9.50 8.76 -7.03
N ILE A 71 10.84 8.88 -7.08
CA ILE A 71 11.68 8.08 -7.98
C ILE A 71 11.59 6.59 -7.62
N ALA A 72 11.75 6.24 -6.34
CA ALA A 72 11.67 4.86 -5.87
C ALA A 72 10.30 4.24 -6.18
N TYR A 73 9.21 4.99 -5.99
CA TYR A 73 7.88 4.55 -6.36
C TYR A 73 7.75 4.25 -7.86
N TRP A 74 8.31 5.13 -8.69
CA TRP A 74 8.26 4.99 -10.14
C TRP A 74 9.08 3.81 -10.65
N TYR A 75 10.32 3.63 -10.18
CA TYR A 75 11.14 2.46 -10.51
C TYR A 75 10.48 1.16 -10.07
N TYR A 76 9.81 1.16 -8.92
CA TYR A 76 9.10 -0.02 -8.45
C TYR A 76 7.89 -0.38 -9.32
N THR A 77 7.10 0.62 -9.74
CA THR A 77 5.89 0.39 -10.54
C THR A 77 6.18 0.14 -12.02
N ALA A 78 7.38 0.49 -12.48
CA ALA A 78 7.83 0.25 -13.85
C ALA A 78 9.31 -0.23 -13.89
N PRO A 79 9.60 -1.44 -13.36
CA PRO A 79 10.97 -1.96 -13.21
C PRO A 79 11.66 -2.29 -14.54
N TRP A 80 10.92 -2.23 -15.65
CA TRP A 80 11.46 -2.37 -17.01
C TRP A 80 11.97 -1.05 -17.59
N LEU A 81 11.79 0.07 -16.89
CA LEU A 81 12.35 1.35 -17.33
C LEU A 81 13.88 1.31 -17.24
N PRO A 82 14.59 1.86 -18.24
CA PRO A 82 16.03 1.96 -18.16
C PRO A 82 16.43 2.92 -17.05
N ASP A 83 17.64 2.76 -16.52
CA ASP A 83 18.22 3.79 -15.66
C ASP A 83 18.29 5.13 -16.40
N HIS A 84 18.05 6.23 -15.68
CA HIS A 84 17.80 7.52 -16.31
C HIS A 84 19.00 8.48 -16.18
N PRO A 85 19.47 9.07 -17.30
CA PRO A 85 20.57 10.04 -17.27
C PRO A 85 20.15 11.36 -16.64
N LYS A 86 21.11 12.17 -16.20
CA LYS A 86 20.88 13.53 -15.67
C LYS A 86 19.98 14.39 -16.55
N SER A 87 20.16 14.28 -17.87
CA SER A 87 19.39 15.02 -18.86
C SER A 87 17.90 14.66 -18.86
N PHE A 88 17.50 13.45 -18.45
CA PHE A 88 16.10 13.09 -18.29
C PHE A 88 15.44 13.95 -17.20
N PHE A 89 16.08 14.06 -16.04
CA PHE A 89 15.55 14.83 -14.91
C PHE A 89 15.55 16.34 -15.17
N GLN A 90 16.62 16.87 -15.77
CA GLN A 90 16.70 18.29 -16.16
C GLN A 90 15.61 18.69 -17.17
N ASN A 91 15.32 17.80 -18.12
CA ASN A 91 14.30 18.01 -19.14
C ASN A 91 12.92 17.48 -18.74
N TYR A 92 12.78 16.96 -17.51
CA TYR A 92 11.51 16.41 -17.06
C TYR A 92 10.43 17.49 -17.08
N ARG A 93 9.32 17.22 -17.77
CA ARG A 93 8.13 18.06 -17.77
C ARG A 93 6.96 17.15 -17.41
N PRO A 94 6.23 17.45 -16.32
CA PRO A 94 5.07 16.65 -15.96
C PRO A 94 4.06 16.70 -17.11
N GLN A 95 3.52 15.54 -17.47
CA GLN A 95 2.47 15.48 -18.48
C GLN A 95 1.28 16.30 -17.98
N LYS A 96 0.99 17.40 -18.68
CA LYS A 96 -0.18 18.23 -18.40
C LYS A 96 -1.32 17.75 -19.27
N PHE A 97 -2.36 17.23 -18.64
CA PHE A 97 -3.60 16.97 -19.35
C PHE A 97 -4.45 18.24 -19.38
N PRO A 98 -4.82 18.76 -20.57
CA PRO A 98 -5.67 19.94 -20.64
C PRO A 98 -7.01 19.68 -19.93
N PRO A 99 -7.67 20.70 -19.36
CA PRO A 99 -9.03 20.51 -18.85
C PRO A 99 -9.93 19.97 -19.96
N LEU A 100 -10.87 19.09 -19.61
CA LEU A 100 -11.87 18.63 -20.57
C LEU A 100 -12.74 19.83 -20.99
N PRO A 101 -12.94 20.08 -22.29
CA PRO A 101 -13.92 21.06 -22.76
C PRO A 101 -15.29 20.83 -22.13
N LYS A 102 -16.01 21.90 -21.77
CA LYS A 102 -17.29 21.80 -21.05
C LYS A 102 -18.37 21.05 -21.85
N ASP A 103 -18.23 21.04 -23.17
CA ASP A 103 -19.10 20.41 -24.17
C ASP A 103 -18.66 18.99 -24.56
N THR A 104 -17.64 18.43 -23.91
CA THR A 104 -17.21 17.04 -24.18
C THR A 104 -18.35 16.06 -23.89
N PRO A 105 -18.78 15.23 -24.87
CA PRO A 105 -19.82 14.24 -24.65
C PRO A 105 -19.48 13.28 -23.50
N PRO A 106 -20.46 12.80 -22.70
CA PRO A 106 -20.19 11.99 -21.52
C PRO A 106 -19.37 10.71 -21.78
N ALA A 107 -19.63 10.02 -22.89
CA ALA A 107 -18.88 8.81 -23.27
C ALA A 107 -17.40 9.12 -23.57
N GLU A 108 -17.15 10.24 -24.26
CA GLU A 108 -15.80 10.69 -24.60
C GLU A 108 -15.05 11.20 -23.36
N ALA A 109 -15.74 11.95 -22.48
CA ALA A 109 -15.19 12.35 -21.20
C ALA A 109 -14.80 11.15 -20.34
N ALA A 110 -15.59 10.07 -20.35
CA ALA A 110 -15.27 8.82 -19.66
C ALA A 110 -14.05 8.11 -20.26
N ARG A 111 -13.94 8.06 -21.60
CA ARG A 111 -12.77 7.52 -22.31
C ARG A 111 -11.50 8.29 -21.96
N ILE A 112 -11.52 9.62 -22.10
CA ILE A 112 -10.35 10.46 -21.80
C ILE A 112 -9.96 10.35 -20.32
N ARG A 113 -10.91 10.32 -19.39
CA ARG A 113 -10.61 10.09 -17.96
C ARG A 113 -9.95 8.74 -17.72
N ARG A 114 -10.41 7.68 -18.40
CA ARG A 114 -9.79 6.35 -18.33
C ARG A 114 -8.37 6.39 -18.88
N GLU A 115 -8.15 7.02 -20.03
CA GLU A 115 -6.80 7.16 -20.61
C GLU A 115 -5.85 7.93 -19.69
N ARG A 116 -6.31 9.03 -19.09
CA ARG A 116 -5.54 9.78 -18.09
C ARG A 116 -5.25 8.95 -16.84
N ALA A 117 -6.21 8.14 -16.38
CA ALA A 117 -6.01 7.24 -15.26
C ALA A 117 -4.99 6.13 -15.59
N MET A 118 -5.01 5.61 -16.83
CA MET A 118 -4.04 4.62 -17.31
C MET A 118 -2.64 5.18 -17.49
N ALA A 119 -2.50 6.49 -17.75
CA ALA A 119 -1.19 7.14 -17.82
C ALA A 119 -0.47 7.18 -16.45
N GLY A 120 -1.18 6.93 -15.37
CA GLY A 120 -0.63 6.89 -14.02
C GLY A 120 -0.24 8.27 -13.47
N PRO A 121 0.22 8.33 -12.22
CA PRO A 121 0.72 9.55 -11.64
C PRO A 121 2.07 9.94 -12.26
N THR A 122 2.27 11.25 -12.45
CA THR A 122 3.56 11.80 -12.89
C THR A 122 4.55 11.84 -11.71
N LEU A 123 5.86 11.76 -11.94
CA LEU A 123 6.89 11.95 -10.89
C LEU A 123 6.68 13.26 -10.09
N GLN A 124 6.26 14.34 -10.76
CA GLN A 124 5.91 15.60 -10.08
C GLN A 124 4.73 15.44 -9.13
N TRP A 125 3.69 14.70 -9.54
CA TRP A 125 2.54 14.43 -8.68
C TRP A 125 2.95 13.59 -7.46
N GLU A 126 3.73 12.52 -7.68
CA GLU A 126 4.22 11.68 -6.59
C GLU A 126 5.12 12.45 -5.63
N TYR A 127 5.97 13.34 -6.15
CA TYR A 127 6.80 14.22 -5.35
C TYR A 127 5.97 15.18 -4.50
N THR A 128 4.97 15.85 -5.08
CA THR A 128 4.06 16.73 -4.33
C THR A 128 3.28 15.94 -3.27
N ALA A 129 2.84 14.72 -3.60
CA ALA A 129 2.16 13.86 -2.66
C ALA A 129 3.10 13.41 -1.52
N ALA A 130 4.35 13.04 -1.82
CA ALA A 130 5.36 12.67 -0.83
C ALA A 130 5.71 13.83 0.09
N LEU A 131 5.86 15.06 -0.43
CA LEU A 131 6.04 16.26 0.38
C LEU A 131 4.86 16.49 1.33
N TRP A 132 3.63 16.35 0.82
CA TRP A 132 2.45 16.46 1.66
C TRP A 132 2.48 15.42 2.78
N ARG A 133 2.76 14.15 2.45
CA ARG A 133 2.91 13.07 3.43
C ARG A 133 3.98 13.40 4.47
N LEU A 134 5.15 13.87 4.07
CA LEU A 134 6.23 14.20 5.00
C LEU A 134 5.87 15.27 6.03
N ARG A 135 5.11 16.28 5.58
CA ARG A 135 4.74 17.44 6.41
C ARG A 135 3.53 17.18 7.30
N HIS A 136 2.70 16.18 6.97
CA HIS A 136 1.47 15.87 7.70
C HIS A 136 1.52 14.52 8.41
N ALA A 137 2.48 13.65 8.07
CA ALA A 137 2.64 12.35 8.71
C ALA A 137 3.02 12.52 10.18
N PRO A 138 2.39 11.75 11.08
CA PRO A 138 2.79 11.69 12.45
C PRO A 138 4.21 11.14 12.54
N THR A 139 4.88 11.51 13.61
CA THR A 139 6.19 10.97 13.98
C THR A 139 6.06 9.80 14.96
N PHE A 140 4.87 9.56 15.52
CA PHE A 140 4.63 8.46 16.45
C PHE A 140 4.54 7.11 15.71
N LEU A 141 5.01 6.05 16.37
CA LEU A 141 4.93 4.69 15.83
C LEU A 141 3.47 4.20 15.71
N PHE A 142 2.71 4.29 16.81
CA PHE A 142 1.31 3.90 16.88
C PHE A 142 0.44 5.07 17.31
N SER A 143 -0.77 5.16 16.74
CA SER A 143 -1.79 6.06 17.30
C SER A 143 -2.13 5.65 18.75
N PRO A 144 -2.70 6.54 19.59
CA PRO A 144 -3.12 6.18 20.95
C PRO A 144 -4.09 4.99 21.01
N GLU A 145 -4.90 4.80 19.96
CA GLU A 145 -5.85 3.69 19.81
C GLU A 145 -5.16 2.36 19.43
N GLY A 146 -3.87 2.41 19.08
CA GLY A 146 -3.12 1.27 18.55
C GLY A 146 -3.31 1.06 17.04
N PRO A 147 -2.83 -0.08 16.50
CA PRO A 147 -3.07 -0.48 15.13
C PRO A 147 -4.56 -0.68 14.86
N LYS A 148 -5.04 -0.19 13.72
CA LYS A 148 -6.39 -0.45 13.24
C LYS A 148 -6.39 -0.72 11.75
N LEU A 149 -7.39 -1.47 11.29
CA LEU A 149 -7.45 -1.89 9.88
C LEU A 149 -7.46 -0.70 8.93
N SER A 150 -8.06 0.43 9.35
CA SER A 150 -8.12 1.66 8.54
C SER A 150 -6.78 2.36 8.34
N ASP A 151 -5.72 1.96 9.07
CA ASP A 151 -4.33 2.40 8.88
C ASP A 151 -3.69 1.74 7.67
N VAL A 152 -4.16 0.52 7.35
CA VAL A 152 -3.58 -0.35 6.35
C VAL A 152 -4.13 0.03 4.97
N HIS A 153 -3.25 0.44 4.08
CA HIS A 153 -3.59 0.82 2.72
C HIS A 153 -2.42 0.50 1.80
N GLU A 154 -2.56 -0.49 0.93
CA GLU A 154 -1.53 -0.78 -0.04
C GLU A 154 -1.56 0.22 -1.20
N GLY A 155 -0.47 0.97 -1.34
CA GLY A 155 -0.20 1.76 -2.54
C GLY A 155 0.89 1.17 -3.44
N TRP A 156 1.55 0.07 -3.05
CA TRP A 156 2.86 -0.28 -3.60
C TRP A 156 3.07 -1.77 -3.93
N GLY A 157 2.15 -2.42 -4.67
CA GLY A 157 2.35 -3.74 -5.29
C GLY A 157 2.64 -4.93 -4.37
N TYR A 158 2.56 -4.73 -3.05
CA TYR A 158 2.76 -5.73 -2.01
C TYR A 158 1.42 -6.25 -1.46
N CYS A 159 0.40 -6.36 -2.29
CA CYS A 159 -0.95 -6.79 -1.92
C CYS A 159 -0.92 -8.06 -1.08
N TRP A 160 -0.11 -9.03 -1.50
CA TRP A 160 0.13 -10.25 -0.75
C TRP A 160 0.56 -9.95 0.68
N PHE A 161 1.60 -9.17 0.93
CA PHE A 161 2.03 -8.84 2.30
C PHE A 161 0.97 -8.06 3.08
N ILE A 162 0.41 -7.02 2.45
CA ILE A 162 -0.51 -6.09 3.13
C ILE A 162 -1.85 -6.76 3.46
N SER A 163 -2.35 -7.68 2.62
CA SER A 163 -3.52 -8.51 2.95
C SER A 163 -3.31 -9.29 4.24
N HIS A 164 -2.09 -9.80 4.47
CA HIS A 164 -1.78 -10.56 5.68
C HIS A 164 -1.71 -9.64 6.90
N VAL A 165 -1.06 -8.48 6.77
CA VAL A 165 -1.04 -7.47 7.84
C VAL A 165 -2.47 -7.07 8.24
N GLY A 166 -3.34 -6.79 7.27
CA GLY A 166 -4.74 -6.47 7.59
C GLY A 166 -5.51 -7.64 8.19
N ALA A 167 -5.23 -8.89 7.80
CA ALA A 167 -5.81 -10.07 8.42
C ALA A 167 -5.37 -10.25 9.89
N VAL A 168 -4.08 -10.05 10.20
CA VAL A 168 -3.57 -10.05 11.58
C VAL A 168 -4.24 -8.94 12.39
N VAL A 169 -4.27 -7.71 11.87
CA VAL A 169 -4.92 -6.57 12.55
C VAL A 169 -6.42 -6.79 12.77
N HIS A 170 -7.11 -7.45 11.84
CA HIS A 170 -8.51 -7.80 12.01
C HIS A 170 -8.72 -8.88 13.08
N ARG A 171 -7.82 -9.87 13.16
CA ARG A 171 -7.83 -10.92 14.18
C ARG A 171 -7.57 -10.34 15.58
N ASP A 172 -6.42 -9.69 15.73
CA ASP A 172 -5.97 -9.05 16.96
C ASP A 172 -4.91 -7.97 16.64
N PRO A 173 -5.26 -6.68 16.71
CA PRO A 173 -4.31 -5.60 16.44
C PRO A 173 -3.16 -5.53 17.45
N TYR A 174 -3.29 -6.16 18.64
CA TYR A 174 -2.24 -6.15 19.65
C TYR A 174 -1.04 -7.01 19.25
N GLU A 175 -1.23 -8.04 18.43
CA GLU A 175 -0.12 -8.87 17.92
C GLU A 175 0.91 -8.00 17.16
N ILE A 176 0.45 -7.13 16.27
CA ILE A 176 1.33 -6.20 15.55
C ILE A 176 2.01 -5.22 16.52
N LYS A 177 1.27 -4.75 17.53
CA LYS A 177 1.82 -3.84 18.54
C LYS A 177 2.93 -4.47 19.35
N GLN A 178 2.85 -5.78 19.61
CA GLN A 178 3.89 -6.54 20.31
C GLN A 178 5.11 -6.84 19.43
N MET A 179 4.95 -6.86 18.10
CA MET A 179 6.07 -7.12 17.19
C MET A 179 7.04 -5.94 17.10
N ILE A 180 6.60 -4.70 17.35
CA ILE A 180 7.38 -3.49 17.03
C ILE A 180 7.61 -2.65 18.28
N HIS A 181 8.88 -2.46 18.63
CA HIS A 181 9.31 -1.62 19.74
C HIS A 181 10.12 -0.43 19.24
N GLU A 182 9.81 0.77 19.72
CA GLU A 182 10.66 1.94 19.51
C GLU A 182 11.87 1.89 20.45
N THR A 183 13.02 2.34 19.97
CA THR A 183 14.29 2.37 20.68
C THR A 183 15.00 3.71 20.42
N ASP A 184 16.02 4.04 21.21
CA ASP A 184 16.83 5.24 20.99
C ASP A 184 17.52 5.28 19.61
N LYS A 185 17.65 4.13 18.95
CA LYS A 185 18.30 3.97 17.64
C LYS A 185 17.32 3.75 16.49
N GLY A 186 16.01 3.86 16.72
CA GLY A 186 14.98 3.58 15.72
C GLY A 186 13.98 2.54 16.21
N TYR A 187 13.89 1.39 15.53
CA TYR A 187 12.88 0.37 15.82
C TYR A 187 13.50 -1.02 15.93
N HIS A 188 13.01 -1.81 16.87
CA HIS A 188 13.29 -3.24 17.00
C HIS A 188 12.03 -4.01 16.65
N VAL A 189 12.12 -4.93 15.69
CA VAL A 189 10.99 -5.75 15.25
C VAL A 189 11.26 -7.21 15.50
N THR A 190 10.39 -7.88 16.27
CA THR A 190 10.46 -9.31 16.55
C THR A 190 9.31 -10.02 15.84
N PHE A 191 9.64 -10.92 14.92
CA PHE A 191 8.67 -11.76 14.23
C PHE A 191 8.37 -13.03 15.03
N PRO A 192 7.25 -13.73 14.77
CA PRO A 192 6.87 -14.93 15.53
C PRO A 192 7.82 -16.13 15.39
N ASP A 193 8.76 -16.11 14.44
CA ASP A 193 9.83 -17.11 14.30
C ASP A 193 11.12 -16.71 15.03
N ASP A 194 11.01 -15.80 16.02
CA ASP A 194 12.10 -15.20 16.79
C ASP A 194 13.15 -14.45 15.95
N VAL A 195 12.90 -14.26 14.65
CA VAL A 195 13.74 -13.40 13.82
C VAL A 195 13.52 -11.96 14.26
N THR A 196 14.61 -11.31 14.68
CA THR A 196 14.62 -9.90 15.03
C THR A 196 15.25 -9.07 13.92
N VAL A 197 14.72 -7.87 13.69
CA VAL A 197 15.27 -6.88 12.75
C VAL A 197 15.33 -5.53 13.42
N ASP A 198 16.52 -4.95 13.49
CA ASP A 198 16.72 -3.57 13.89
C ASP A 198 16.64 -2.65 12.67
N LEU A 199 15.90 -1.56 12.81
CA LEU A 199 15.78 -0.51 11.81
C LEU A 199 16.25 0.82 12.42
N PRO A 200 17.04 1.63 11.69
CA PRO A 200 17.23 3.02 12.05
C PRO A 200 15.89 3.78 11.98
N PRO A 201 15.81 5.03 12.49
CA PRO A 201 14.65 5.88 12.25
C PRO A 201 14.39 6.00 10.75
N LEU A 202 13.11 6.02 10.35
CA LEU A 202 12.77 6.09 8.93
C LEU A 202 13.29 7.40 8.31
N THR A 203 13.93 7.30 7.15
CA THR A 203 14.33 8.47 6.37
C THR A 203 13.10 9.22 5.86
N ASP A 204 13.28 10.47 5.44
CA ASP A 204 12.17 11.22 4.84
C ASP A 204 11.70 10.56 3.54
N ALA A 205 12.59 9.96 2.76
CA ALA A 205 12.18 9.19 1.60
C ALA A 205 11.28 8.00 1.99
N GLN A 206 11.63 7.26 3.04
CA GLN A 206 10.83 6.15 3.57
C GLN A 206 9.47 6.59 4.11
N ARG A 207 9.41 7.73 4.80
CA ARG A 207 8.15 8.31 5.30
C ARG A 207 7.28 8.87 4.17
N GLY A 208 7.90 9.35 3.08
CA GLY A 208 7.24 9.95 1.92
C GLY A 208 6.61 8.94 0.95
N ILE A 209 6.80 7.63 1.13
CA ILE A 209 6.24 6.61 0.25
C ILE A 209 4.71 6.51 0.34
N TYR A 210 4.10 6.18 -0.80
CA TYR A 210 2.67 5.93 -0.98
C TYR A 210 2.31 4.49 -0.58
N ASP A 211 2.12 4.25 0.70
CA ASP A 211 1.93 2.88 1.22
C ASP A 211 1.14 2.75 2.51
N VAL A 212 0.66 3.87 3.07
CA VAL A 212 -0.29 3.88 4.17
C VAL A 212 -1.03 5.20 4.24
N LYS A 213 -2.19 5.17 4.90
CA LYS A 213 -2.82 6.41 5.34
C LYS A 213 -1.88 7.18 6.24
N VAL A 214 -1.78 8.46 5.96
CA VAL A 214 -0.80 9.35 6.58
C VAL A 214 -1.07 9.49 8.08
N ASP A 215 -2.32 9.38 8.53
CA ASP A 215 -2.71 9.96 9.82
C ASP A 215 -2.58 9.02 11.03
N ASN A 216 -2.21 7.74 10.83
CA ASN A 216 -2.38 6.72 11.87
C ASN A 216 -1.09 6.03 12.37
N GLY A 217 0.06 6.67 12.16
CA GLY A 217 1.34 6.23 12.69
C GLY A 217 2.26 5.60 11.65
N LEU A 218 3.47 5.26 12.09
CA LEU A 218 4.53 4.72 11.23
C LEU A 218 4.55 3.19 11.17
N TRP A 219 3.76 2.51 12.00
CA TRP A 219 3.92 1.07 12.26
C TRP A 219 3.86 0.17 11.03
N VAL A 220 2.98 0.42 10.05
CA VAL A 220 2.93 -0.41 8.83
C VAL A 220 4.21 -0.25 8.01
N ARG A 221 4.75 0.97 7.92
CA ARG A 221 6.01 1.24 7.20
C ARG A 221 7.17 0.54 7.89
N VAL A 222 7.25 0.67 9.21
CA VAL A 222 8.27 0.01 10.04
C VAL A 222 8.19 -1.51 9.88
N LEU A 223 6.99 -2.10 10.04
CA LEU A 223 6.78 -3.54 9.90
C LEU A 223 7.19 -4.05 8.51
N ARG A 224 6.79 -3.33 7.46
CA ARG A 224 7.14 -3.71 6.09
C ARG A 224 8.64 -3.64 5.84
N MET A 225 9.28 -2.54 6.23
CA MET A 225 10.73 -2.38 6.07
C MET A 225 11.50 -3.46 6.84
N ALA A 226 11.05 -3.80 8.06
CA ALA A 226 11.62 -4.89 8.82
C ALA A 226 11.43 -6.22 8.12
N PHE A 227 10.23 -6.49 7.61
CA PHE A 227 9.91 -7.75 6.94
C PHE A 227 10.82 -8.00 5.73
N PHE A 228 11.05 -6.98 4.89
CA PHE A 228 11.93 -7.11 3.72
C PHE A 228 13.43 -7.09 4.03
N ARG A 229 13.83 -6.70 5.24
CA ARG A 229 15.22 -6.79 5.74
C ARG A 229 15.53 -8.07 6.49
N ARG A 230 14.53 -8.93 6.73
CA ARG A 230 14.78 -10.26 7.28
C ARG A 230 15.76 -11.01 6.39
N PRO A 231 16.66 -11.82 6.97
CA PRO A 231 17.39 -12.82 6.21
C PRO A 231 16.37 -13.61 5.38
N PRO A 232 16.66 -13.92 4.11
CA PRO A 232 15.66 -14.49 3.22
C PRO A 232 15.06 -15.73 3.89
N VAL A 233 13.82 -15.61 4.37
CA VAL A 233 12.88 -16.71 4.23
C VAL A 233 13.00 -17.06 2.76
N THR A 234 13.29 -18.29 2.39
CA THR A 234 13.35 -18.68 0.98
C THR A 234 11.96 -18.47 0.38
N LEU A 235 11.67 -17.22 -0.01
CA LEU A 235 10.45 -16.80 -0.69
C LEU A 235 10.44 -17.42 -2.10
N ARG A 236 11.61 -17.87 -2.57
CA ARG A 236 11.73 -18.76 -3.73
C ARG A 236 11.21 -20.15 -3.35
N GLY A 237 9.98 -20.45 -3.73
CA GLY A 237 9.66 -21.85 -4.00
C GLY A 237 10.25 -22.29 -5.35
N PRO A 238 9.89 -23.49 -5.83
CA PRO A 238 10.39 -24.02 -7.08
C PRO A 238 10.23 -23.01 -8.22
N LYS A 239 11.30 -22.80 -9.01
CA LYS A 239 11.31 -21.87 -10.16
C LYS A 239 10.02 -22.04 -10.99
N GLY A 240 9.25 -20.97 -11.14
CA GLY A 240 8.03 -20.94 -11.96
C GLY A 240 6.70 -20.91 -11.19
N ASN A 241 6.70 -21.09 -9.87
CA ASN A 241 5.49 -20.91 -9.05
C ASN A 241 5.56 -19.59 -8.26
N LEU A 242 4.61 -18.68 -8.50
CA LEU A 242 4.41 -17.46 -7.70
C LEU A 242 3.71 -17.73 -6.34
N TYR A 243 3.11 -18.90 -6.16
CA TYR A 243 2.44 -19.35 -4.92
C TYR A 243 3.28 -19.36 -3.61
N PRO A 244 4.61 -19.59 -3.62
CA PRO A 244 5.42 -19.64 -2.41
C PRO A 244 5.48 -18.30 -1.70
N HIS A 245 5.45 -17.19 -2.44
CA HIS A 245 5.64 -15.86 -1.86
C HIS A 245 4.53 -15.50 -0.87
N VAL A 246 3.29 -15.83 -1.19
CA VAL A 246 2.11 -15.52 -0.36
C VAL A 246 2.11 -16.37 0.92
N ALA A 247 2.22 -17.70 0.77
CA ALA A 247 2.29 -18.61 1.92
C ALA A 247 3.50 -18.33 2.82
N LYS A 248 4.69 -18.12 2.24
CA LYS A 248 5.91 -17.79 3.00
C LYS A 248 5.85 -16.41 3.65
N ALA A 249 5.11 -15.46 3.07
CA ALA A 249 4.85 -14.19 3.71
C ALA A 249 4.07 -14.36 5.01
N MET A 250 3.01 -15.18 4.98
CA MET A 250 2.26 -15.51 6.20
C MET A 250 3.14 -16.20 7.21
N GLU A 251 3.85 -17.26 6.82
CA GLU A 251 4.72 -17.99 7.74
C GLU A 251 5.70 -17.05 8.42
N GLY A 252 6.25 -16.11 7.67
CA GLY A 252 7.11 -15.09 8.25
C GLY A 252 6.37 -14.15 9.21
N LEU A 253 5.13 -13.77 8.93
CA LEU A 253 4.39 -12.77 9.71
C LEU A 253 3.69 -13.36 10.93
N THR A 254 3.23 -14.61 10.88
CA THR A 254 2.45 -15.25 11.95
C THR A 254 3.15 -16.45 12.59
N GLY A 255 4.20 -16.98 11.96
CA GLY A 255 4.89 -18.19 12.41
C GLY A 255 4.18 -19.49 12.03
N PHE A 256 3.03 -19.43 11.35
CA PHE A 256 2.22 -20.61 11.01
C PHE A 256 2.30 -20.98 9.53
N ALA A 257 2.35 -22.28 9.26
CA ALA A 257 2.26 -22.81 7.90
C ALA A 257 0.89 -22.54 7.27
N MET A 258 0.85 -22.45 5.94
CA MET A 258 -0.39 -22.28 5.17
C MET A 258 -0.68 -23.50 4.30
N LYS A 259 -1.95 -23.88 4.24
CA LYS A 259 -2.46 -24.82 3.24
C LYS A 259 -3.11 -24.08 2.09
N ALA A 260 -2.59 -24.25 0.89
CA ALA A 260 -3.18 -23.75 -0.33
C ALA A 260 -4.28 -24.70 -0.86
N VAL A 261 -5.42 -24.13 -1.23
CA VAL A 261 -6.54 -24.81 -1.88
C VAL A 261 -6.77 -24.13 -3.23
N PRO A 262 -6.46 -24.80 -4.36
CA PRO A 262 -6.68 -24.23 -5.67
C PRO A 262 -8.18 -24.03 -5.93
N LEU A 263 -8.51 -22.93 -6.59
CA LEU A 263 -9.86 -22.56 -6.99
C LEU A 263 -9.97 -22.60 -8.53
N VAL A 264 -11.11 -22.19 -9.09
CA VAL A 264 -11.35 -22.29 -10.54
C VAL A 264 -10.45 -21.36 -11.34
N ASN A 265 -10.17 -20.17 -10.81
CA ASN A 265 -9.37 -19.12 -11.45
C ASN A 265 -9.89 -18.68 -12.83
N ASP A 266 -11.20 -18.74 -13.08
CA ASP A 266 -11.78 -18.29 -14.34
C ASP A 266 -13.29 -18.11 -14.16
N TYR A 267 -13.70 -16.86 -13.99
CA TYR A 267 -15.12 -16.52 -13.82
C TYR A 267 -15.96 -16.82 -15.07
N ALA A 268 -15.38 -16.72 -16.27
CA ALA A 268 -16.08 -16.94 -17.53
C ALA A 268 -16.16 -18.42 -17.91
N LYS A 269 -15.21 -19.24 -17.45
CA LYS A 269 -15.16 -20.67 -17.75
C LYS A 269 -16.42 -21.40 -17.29
N VAL A 270 -16.97 -22.22 -18.18
CA VAL A 270 -18.02 -23.17 -17.83
C VAL A 270 -17.40 -24.28 -17.00
N VAL A 271 -17.86 -24.41 -15.75
CA VAL A 271 -17.48 -25.50 -14.83
C VAL A 271 -18.73 -26.33 -14.57
N PRO A 272 -18.68 -27.67 -14.69
CA PRO A 272 -19.81 -28.52 -14.33
C PRO A 272 -20.29 -28.24 -12.90
N THR A 273 -21.61 -28.10 -12.71
CA THR A 273 -22.22 -27.72 -11.43
C THR A 273 -21.74 -28.61 -10.28
N GLU A 274 -21.68 -29.92 -10.49
CA GLU A 274 -21.21 -30.89 -9.50
C GLU A 274 -19.77 -30.63 -9.04
N ASN A 275 -18.88 -30.23 -9.95
CA ASN A 275 -17.50 -29.90 -9.63
C ASN A 275 -17.41 -28.61 -8.81
N LEU A 276 -18.20 -27.60 -9.17
CA LEU A 276 -18.28 -26.35 -8.44
C LEU A 276 -18.86 -26.56 -7.04
N ASP A 277 -19.89 -27.38 -6.91
CA ASP A 277 -20.56 -27.69 -5.64
C ASP A 277 -19.67 -28.49 -4.69
N ARG A 278 -18.92 -29.47 -5.23
CA ARG A 278 -17.92 -30.21 -4.46
C ARG A 278 -16.84 -29.26 -3.92
N LEU A 279 -16.28 -28.42 -4.78
CA LEU A 279 -15.25 -27.46 -4.38
C LEU A 279 -15.79 -26.44 -3.36
N ALA A 280 -17.00 -25.91 -3.59
CA ALA A 280 -17.65 -25.01 -2.64
C ALA A 280 -17.90 -25.69 -1.29
N THR A 281 -18.27 -26.97 -1.26
CA THR A 281 -18.44 -27.74 -0.02
C THR A 281 -17.13 -27.89 0.75
N ASP A 282 -16.02 -28.16 0.06
CA ASP A 282 -14.70 -28.25 0.67
C ASP A 282 -14.19 -26.90 1.20
N VAL A 283 -14.43 -25.81 0.47
CA VAL A 283 -14.08 -24.46 0.90
C VAL A 283 -14.95 -24.04 2.09
N ARG A 284 -16.26 -24.31 2.06
CA ARG A 284 -17.20 -24.04 3.16
C ARG A 284 -16.71 -24.66 4.46
N ARG A 285 -16.39 -25.96 4.44
CA ARG A 285 -15.86 -26.69 5.60
C ARG A 285 -14.59 -26.03 6.15
N GLN A 286 -13.65 -25.68 5.28
CA GLN A 286 -12.38 -25.07 5.69
C GLN A 286 -12.55 -23.65 6.23
N LEU A 287 -13.40 -22.82 5.61
CA LEU A 287 -13.73 -21.48 6.10
C LEU A 287 -14.36 -21.53 7.48
N THR A 288 -15.39 -22.37 7.67
CA THR A 288 -16.06 -22.53 8.97
C THR A 288 -15.06 -22.93 10.05
N GLN A 289 -14.21 -23.93 9.79
CA GLN A 289 -13.24 -24.40 10.77
C GLN A 289 -12.15 -23.37 11.08
N THR A 290 -11.60 -22.73 10.05
CA THR A 290 -10.45 -21.81 10.17
C THR A 290 -10.86 -20.52 10.86
N LEU A 291 -11.97 -19.91 10.43
CA LEU A 291 -12.45 -18.64 11.00
C LEU A 291 -13.03 -18.82 12.41
N ALA A 292 -13.68 -19.96 12.71
CA ALA A 292 -14.11 -20.26 14.08
C ALA A 292 -12.91 -20.41 15.04
N ALA A 293 -11.78 -20.91 14.54
CA ALA A 293 -10.52 -20.97 15.28
C ALA A 293 -9.76 -19.62 15.31
N LYS A 294 -10.36 -18.53 14.81
CA LYS A 294 -9.76 -17.19 14.67
C LYS A 294 -8.44 -17.21 13.89
N LYS A 295 -8.34 -18.09 12.90
CA LYS A 295 -7.14 -18.21 12.05
C LYS A 295 -7.29 -17.43 10.76
N LEU A 296 -6.16 -17.15 10.13
CA LEU A 296 -6.14 -16.31 8.94
C LEU A 296 -6.51 -17.09 7.68
N VAL A 297 -7.21 -16.39 6.80
CA VAL A 297 -7.55 -16.88 5.46
C VAL A 297 -7.23 -15.78 4.46
N ILE A 298 -6.43 -16.14 3.45
CA ILE A 298 -6.04 -15.25 2.36
C ILE A 298 -6.57 -15.82 1.05
N VAL A 299 -6.97 -14.97 0.13
CA VAL A 299 -7.44 -15.39 -1.20
C VAL A 299 -6.80 -14.54 -2.28
N ASP A 300 -6.25 -15.19 -3.31
CA ASP A 300 -5.61 -14.52 -4.45
C ASP A 300 -6.49 -14.64 -5.68
N SER A 301 -6.60 -13.54 -6.44
CA SER A 301 -7.19 -13.54 -7.76
C SER A 301 -6.14 -13.73 -8.85
N GLY A 302 -6.53 -14.32 -9.99
CA GLY A 302 -5.67 -14.41 -11.18
C GLY A 302 -5.77 -13.19 -12.10
N LEU A 303 -5.07 -13.24 -13.24
CA LEU A 303 -5.15 -12.25 -14.32
C LEU A 303 -6.43 -12.38 -15.19
N VAL A 304 -7.38 -13.22 -14.77
CA VAL A 304 -8.61 -13.47 -15.52
C VAL A 304 -9.65 -12.37 -15.26
N PRO A 305 -10.63 -12.19 -16.16
CA PRO A 305 -11.78 -11.36 -15.87
C PRO A 305 -12.46 -11.77 -14.57
N LEU A 306 -12.70 -10.80 -13.70
CA LEU A 306 -13.43 -10.97 -12.44
C LEU A 306 -14.76 -10.22 -12.50
N PRO A 307 -15.71 -10.52 -11.60
CA PRO A 307 -16.87 -9.68 -11.39
C PRO A 307 -16.47 -8.22 -11.15
N PHE A 308 -17.34 -7.31 -11.58
CA PHE A 308 -17.05 -5.88 -11.46
C PHE A 308 -16.81 -5.47 -10.01
N GLY A 309 -15.82 -4.61 -9.80
CA GLY A 309 -15.38 -4.19 -8.48
C GLY A 309 -14.31 -5.08 -7.86
N MET A 310 -13.99 -6.25 -8.42
CA MET A 310 -12.82 -7.03 -7.99
C MET A 310 -11.59 -6.71 -8.86
N THR A 311 -10.41 -6.84 -8.25
CA THR A 311 -9.10 -6.56 -8.84
C THR A 311 -8.42 -7.89 -9.17
N GLY A 312 -7.95 -8.04 -10.40
CA GLY A 312 -7.18 -9.19 -10.85
C GLY A 312 -5.72 -9.13 -10.40
N ASN A 313 -5.07 -10.30 -10.32
CA ASN A 313 -3.69 -10.47 -9.85
C ASN A 313 -3.43 -9.78 -8.51
N HIS A 314 -4.34 -10.02 -7.56
CA HIS A 314 -4.42 -9.28 -6.31
C HIS A 314 -4.76 -10.20 -5.13
N SER A 315 -4.18 -9.92 -3.97
CA SER A 315 -4.48 -10.64 -2.73
C SER A 315 -5.53 -9.93 -1.90
N TYR A 316 -6.34 -10.71 -1.19
CA TYR A 316 -7.38 -10.26 -0.27
C TYR A 316 -7.31 -11.07 1.03
N ALA A 317 -7.79 -10.50 2.12
CA ALA A 317 -8.08 -11.26 3.34
C ALA A 317 -9.55 -11.69 3.34
N ALA A 318 -9.85 -12.90 3.81
CA ALA A 318 -11.22 -13.32 4.11
C ALA A 318 -11.44 -13.21 5.62
N PHE A 319 -12.36 -12.34 6.02
CA PHE A 319 -12.63 -11.98 7.41
C PHE A 319 -13.73 -12.81 8.05
N ASN A 320 -14.76 -13.14 7.27
CA ASN A 320 -15.91 -13.86 7.78
C ASN A 320 -16.51 -14.80 6.72
N PHE A 321 -17.18 -15.83 7.19
CA PHE A 321 -18.04 -16.69 6.38
C PHE A 321 -19.41 -16.83 7.06
N ASP A 322 -20.46 -16.45 6.33
CA ASP A 322 -21.84 -16.59 6.75
C ASP A 322 -22.43 -17.86 6.12
N PRO A 323 -22.64 -18.93 6.91
CA PRO A 323 -23.18 -20.19 6.41
C PRO A 323 -24.66 -20.13 6.06
N GLU A 324 -25.43 -19.18 6.62
CA GLU A 324 -26.87 -19.05 6.36
C GLU A 324 -27.11 -18.48 4.96
N ASN A 325 -26.37 -17.44 4.61
CA ASN A 325 -26.46 -16.78 3.31
C ASN A 325 -25.45 -17.32 2.27
N ASP A 326 -24.59 -18.26 2.67
CA ASP A 326 -23.47 -18.81 1.88
C ASP A 326 -22.57 -17.71 1.28
N THR A 327 -22.19 -16.72 2.10
CA THR A 327 -21.39 -15.58 1.68
C THR A 327 -20.08 -15.44 2.44
N VAL A 328 -19.08 -14.86 1.79
CA VAL A 328 -17.76 -14.59 2.35
C VAL A 328 -17.54 -13.08 2.39
N THR A 329 -17.10 -12.56 3.54
CA THR A 329 -16.64 -11.18 3.68
C THR A 329 -15.15 -11.12 3.38
N LEU A 330 -14.79 -10.34 2.36
CA LEU A 330 -13.42 -10.12 1.91
C LEU A 330 -12.97 -8.69 2.22
N TRP A 331 -11.66 -8.51 2.32
CA TRP A 331 -11.03 -7.20 2.45
C TRP A 331 -9.94 -7.02 1.41
N ASN A 332 -10.08 -5.94 0.63
CA ASN A 332 -9.09 -5.45 -0.31
C ASN A 332 -8.05 -4.59 0.42
N PRO A 333 -6.75 -4.93 0.37
CA PRO A 333 -5.69 -4.16 1.02
C PRO A 333 -5.55 -2.72 0.51
N TRP A 334 -6.14 -2.37 -0.63
CA TRP A 334 -6.27 -0.97 -1.06
C TRP A 334 -7.15 -0.12 -0.14
N GLY A 335 -7.92 -0.72 0.77
CA GLY A 335 -8.69 0.02 1.78
C GLY A 335 -9.66 1.05 1.19
N ASP A 336 -10.04 0.91 -0.07
CA ASP A 336 -10.80 1.90 -0.83
C ASP A 336 -12.31 1.75 -0.61
N THR A 337 -13.06 2.82 -0.87
CA THR A 337 -14.52 2.81 -0.80
C THR A 337 -15.08 2.96 -2.20
N SER A 338 -15.90 2.01 -2.62
CA SER A 338 -16.55 2.06 -3.93
C SER A 338 -18.04 1.75 -3.77
N ARG A 339 -18.84 2.53 -4.50
CA ARG A 339 -20.28 2.30 -4.68
C ARG A 339 -20.50 2.19 -6.18
N PRO A 340 -20.18 1.02 -6.76
CA PRO A 340 -20.30 0.87 -8.20
C PRO A 340 -21.79 1.01 -8.58
N ARG A 341 -22.04 1.65 -9.73
CA ARG A 341 -23.41 1.92 -10.18
C ARG A 341 -23.89 0.67 -10.89
N ALA A 342 -25.03 0.13 -10.45
CA ALA A 342 -25.68 -0.99 -11.10
C ALA A 342 -25.82 -0.72 -12.61
N VAL A 343 -25.25 -1.62 -13.42
CA VAL A 343 -25.37 -1.60 -14.87
C VAL A 343 -26.29 -2.74 -15.28
N PRO A 344 -27.41 -2.47 -15.97
CA PRO A 344 -28.30 -3.52 -16.46
C PRO A 344 -27.54 -4.57 -17.29
N GLY A 345 -27.80 -5.85 -17.02
CA GLY A 345 -27.16 -6.97 -17.73
C GLY A 345 -25.71 -7.27 -17.31
N ARG A 346 -25.22 -6.68 -16.20
CA ARG A 346 -23.96 -7.06 -15.58
C ARG A 346 -24.19 -7.75 -14.24
N ASP A 347 -23.22 -8.55 -13.83
CA ASP A 347 -23.20 -9.18 -12.51
C ASP A 347 -23.38 -8.13 -11.40
N PRO A 348 -23.95 -8.54 -10.25
CA PRO A 348 -24.15 -7.64 -9.12
C PRO A 348 -22.82 -7.00 -8.71
N ASP A 349 -22.89 -5.68 -8.56
CA ASP A 349 -21.81 -4.88 -8.02
C ASP A 349 -21.61 -5.22 -6.53
N TYR A 350 -20.36 -5.36 -6.11
CA TYR A 350 -20.01 -5.57 -4.70
C TYR A 350 -19.53 -4.25 -4.09
N PRO A 351 -20.43 -3.45 -3.47
CA PRO A 351 -20.03 -2.22 -2.82
C PRO A 351 -19.04 -2.52 -1.71
N ARG A 352 -18.03 -1.68 -1.59
CA ARG A 352 -16.99 -1.82 -0.56
C ARG A 352 -16.83 -0.56 0.25
N THR A 353 -16.56 -0.71 1.53
CA THR A 353 -16.23 0.38 2.44
C THR A 353 -14.94 0.05 3.16
N GLY A 354 -13.93 0.91 3.06
CA GLY A 354 -12.62 0.64 3.65
C GLY A 354 -11.97 -0.66 3.16
N GLY A 355 -12.24 -1.04 1.91
CA GLY A 355 -11.78 -2.30 1.30
C GLY A 355 -12.66 -3.51 1.63
N VAL A 356 -13.58 -3.45 2.60
CA VAL A 356 -14.42 -4.58 3.02
C VAL A 356 -15.66 -4.71 2.14
N PHE A 357 -15.97 -5.93 1.67
CA PHE A 357 -17.15 -6.27 0.89
C PHE A 357 -17.55 -7.73 1.07
N THR A 358 -18.78 -8.09 0.70
CA THR A 358 -19.31 -9.46 0.83
C THR A 358 -19.71 -10.02 -0.52
N VAL A 359 -19.40 -11.29 -0.77
CA VAL A 359 -19.65 -12.01 -2.03
C VAL A 359 -20.25 -13.39 -1.78
N PRO A 360 -21.09 -13.93 -2.67
CA PRO A 360 -21.50 -15.34 -2.60
C PRO A 360 -20.29 -16.27 -2.70
N LEU A 361 -20.27 -17.35 -1.92
CA LEU A 361 -19.16 -18.31 -1.88
C LEU A 361 -18.85 -18.88 -3.26
N LYS A 362 -19.87 -19.28 -4.02
CA LYS A 362 -19.68 -19.83 -5.37
C LYS A 362 -19.10 -18.81 -6.35
N VAL A 363 -19.42 -17.52 -6.20
CA VAL A 363 -18.80 -16.45 -7.00
C VAL A 363 -17.31 -16.36 -6.67
N MET A 364 -16.96 -16.37 -5.38
CA MET A 364 -15.55 -16.37 -4.95
C MET A 364 -14.80 -17.60 -5.47
N VAL A 365 -15.33 -18.82 -5.26
CA VAL A 365 -14.72 -20.08 -5.71
C VAL A 365 -14.47 -20.09 -7.23
N ARG A 366 -15.35 -19.44 -8.00
CA ARG A 366 -15.20 -19.34 -9.45
C ARG A 366 -14.18 -18.28 -9.88
N SER A 367 -14.19 -17.13 -9.20
CA SER A 367 -13.42 -15.95 -9.60
C SER A 367 -11.96 -16.01 -9.16
N PHE A 368 -11.69 -16.56 -7.99
CA PHE A 368 -10.36 -16.54 -7.39
C PHE A 368 -9.52 -17.74 -7.81
N LYS A 369 -8.21 -17.61 -7.63
CA LYS A 369 -7.19 -18.56 -8.05
C LYS A 369 -6.89 -19.61 -7.00
N VAL A 370 -6.73 -19.17 -5.76
CA VAL A 370 -6.28 -20.01 -4.65
C VAL A 370 -6.72 -19.35 -3.34
N MET A 371 -7.07 -20.18 -2.37
CA MET A 371 -7.30 -19.76 -1.00
C MET A 371 -6.27 -20.43 -0.09
N TYR A 372 -5.68 -19.66 0.81
CA TYR A 372 -4.71 -20.14 1.78
C TYR A 372 -5.33 -20.11 3.17
N PHE A 373 -5.21 -21.23 3.88
CA PHE A 373 -5.71 -21.39 5.25
C PHE A 373 -4.54 -21.60 6.21
N GLU A 374 -4.51 -20.84 7.30
CA GLU A 374 -3.52 -20.98 8.35
C GLU A 374 -3.69 -22.32 9.12
N LEU A 375 -2.58 -23.02 9.32
CA LEU A 375 -2.51 -24.33 9.97
C LEU A 375 -2.19 -24.20 11.47
N ASN A 376 -2.26 -25.32 12.20
CA ASN A 376 -1.85 -25.37 13.62
C ASN A 376 -0.34 -25.53 13.79
N ASP A 377 0.35 -25.99 12.75
CA ASP A 377 1.77 -26.31 12.83
C ASP A 377 2.57 -25.02 12.73
N LEU A 378 3.30 -24.70 13.79
CA LEU A 378 4.36 -23.70 13.75
C LEU A 378 5.33 -24.10 12.65
N TYR A 379 5.68 -23.17 11.79
CA TYR A 379 6.76 -23.34 10.83
C TYR A 379 8.08 -23.38 11.58
N ARG A 380 8.44 -24.55 12.11
CA ARG A 380 9.77 -24.78 12.68
C ARG A 380 10.74 -25.05 11.53
N ARG A 381 11.77 -24.21 11.43
CA ARG A 381 12.86 -24.36 10.46
C ARG A 381 13.71 -25.60 10.76
#